data_AF-A0AAJ4VXX9-F1
#
_entry.id   AF-A0AAJ4VXX9-F1
#
_cell.length_a   1.000
_cell.length_b   1.000
_cell.length_c   1.000
_cell.angle_alpha   90.00
_cell.angle_beta   90.00
_cell.angle_gamma   90.00
#
_symmetry.space_group_name_H-M   'P 1'
#
loop_
_entity.id
_entity.type
_entity.pdbx_description
1 polymer ?
#
loop_
_entity_poly.entity_id
_entity_poly.type
_entity_poly.pdbx_seq_one_letter_code
_entity_poly.pdbx_strand_id
1 'polypeptide(L)'
;MLAQAQAANAAEDMGYADKLIDADGKYVAAPLPFAYDALEPVIDARTVEVHYNFHHKPAVIAANKAEEALAKARDSNDFALVKFYEKELAFQLSSHILHTIYWTSISGKGDVPKGELAKAIDRDFGSYVKFKAQLLAATLSVEASGWGVVGYLPVTGKLMVLQCENHQKLTAWGIQPILVLDVFEHAYYLRYQNKRNEYLTQIFTLLNWENAAQRFSAAQPSRRLT
;
A
#
# COMPACT_ATOMS: atom_id res chain seq x y z
N MET A 1 1.41 24.76 14.09
CA MET A 1 0.02 25.01 13.67
C MET A 1 -0.46 23.76 12.95
N LEU A 2 -1.50 23.11 13.46
CA LEU A 2 -2.15 21.99 12.78
C LEU A 2 -2.77 22.54 11.50
N ALA A 3 -2.27 22.13 10.34
CA ALA A 3 -2.94 22.45 9.09
C ALA A 3 -4.22 21.61 9.05
N GLN A 4 -5.37 22.26 9.25
CA GLN A 4 -6.66 21.62 9.02
C GLN A 4 -6.69 21.19 7.55
N ALA A 5 -6.69 19.88 7.30
CA ALA A 5 -7.03 19.37 6.00
C ALA A 5 -8.47 19.80 5.71
N GLN A 6 -8.68 20.50 4.60
CA GLN A 6 -10.02 20.65 4.05
C GLN A 6 -10.58 19.24 3.83
N ALA A 7 -11.63 18.90 4.56
CA ALA A 7 -12.46 17.76 4.23
C ALA A 7 -13.00 18.01 2.81
N ALA A 8 -12.42 17.32 1.83
CA ALA A 8 -13.00 17.25 0.51
C ALA A 8 -14.28 16.42 0.63
N ASN A 9 -15.42 17.12 0.60
CA ASN A 9 -16.74 16.51 0.60
C ASN A 9 -16.96 15.71 -0.69
N ALA A 10 -17.71 14.62 -0.48
CA ALA A 10 -18.59 13.94 -1.42
C ALA A 10 -17.95 13.17 -2.58
N ALA A 11 -17.90 11.84 -2.37
CA ALA A 11 -18.49 10.84 -3.24
C ALA A 11 -18.71 11.27 -4.70
N GLU A 12 -17.68 11.10 -5.54
CA GLU A 12 -17.92 10.74 -6.92
C GLU A 12 -17.96 9.22 -7.03
N ASP A 13 -19.02 8.73 -7.67
CA ASP A 13 -19.36 7.34 -7.91
C ASP A 13 -18.36 6.66 -8.86
N MET A 14 -17.18 6.35 -8.34
CA MET A 14 -16.33 5.27 -8.84
C MET A 14 -15.81 4.52 -7.62
N GLY A 15 -16.29 3.29 -7.42
CA GLY A 15 -15.89 2.43 -6.31
C GLY A 15 -14.40 2.54 -6.02
N TYR A 16 -14.07 2.85 -4.76
CA TYR A 16 -12.76 3.31 -4.27
C TYR A 16 -11.57 2.58 -4.92
N ALA A 17 -11.06 3.13 -6.02
CA ALA A 17 -9.90 2.62 -6.76
C ALA A 17 -8.68 3.47 -6.39
N ASP A 18 -7.57 2.80 -6.08
CA ASP A 18 -6.30 3.47 -5.79
C ASP A 18 -5.90 4.37 -6.96
N LYS A 19 -6.01 5.69 -6.76
CA LYS A 19 -5.67 6.66 -7.78
C LYS A 19 -4.19 7.00 -7.68
N LEU A 20 -3.41 6.43 -8.59
CA LEU A 20 -1.97 6.67 -8.72
C LEU A 20 -1.66 7.88 -9.62
N ILE A 21 -2.51 8.16 -10.61
CA ILE A 21 -2.26 9.19 -11.62
C ILE A 21 -3.41 10.19 -11.73
N ASP A 22 -3.10 11.41 -12.15
CA ASP A 22 -4.07 12.39 -12.59
C ASP A 22 -4.54 12.15 -14.05
N ALA A 23 -5.36 13.05 -14.58
CA ALA A 23 -5.91 12.93 -15.93
C ALA A 23 -4.84 13.05 -17.03
N ASP A 24 -3.70 13.67 -16.72
CA ASP A 24 -2.57 13.86 -17.63
C ASP A 24 -1.54 12.71 -17.52
N GLY A 25 -1.78 11.74 -16.64
CA GLY A 25 -0.92 10.58 -16.42
C GLY A 25 0.25 10.83 -15.49
N LYS A 26 0.32 11.98 -14.81
CA LYS A 26 1.35 12.23 -13.79
C LYS A 26 0.96 11.59 -12.46
N TYR A 27 1.94 11.11 -11.71
CA TYR A 27 1.69 10.54 -10.39
C TYR A 27 1.15 11.61 -9.43
N VAL A 28 0.12 11.26 -8.65
CA VAL A 28 -0.50 12.15 -7.67
C VAL A 28 -0.84 11.39 -6.38
N ALA A 29 -0.54 12.01 -5.23
CA ALA A 29 -1.06 11.52 -3.96
C ALA A 29 -2.51 11.98 -3.82
N ALA A 30 -3.46 11.08 -4.05
CA ALA A 30 -4.88 11.34 -3.79
C ALA A 30 -5.11 11.76 -2.32
N PRO A 31 -6.16 12.56 -2.02
CA PRO A 31 -6.55 12.86 -0.65
C PRO A 31 -6.74 11.58 0.18
N LEU A 32 -6.43 11.65 1.48
CA LEU A 32 -6.69 10.52 2.38
C LEU A 32 -8.18 10.16 2.38
N PRO A 33 -8.53 8.87 2.50
CA PRO A 33 -9.92 8.41 2.59
C PRO A 33 -10.61 8.76 3.91
N PHE A 34 -9.88 9.36 4.85
CA PHE A 34 -10.33 9.67 6.20
C PHE A 34 -9.61 10.89 6.76
N ALA A 35 -10.15 11.45 7.86
CA ALA A 35 -9.48 12.50 8.63
C ALA A 35 -8.24 11.96 9.35
N TYR A 36 -7.29 12.84 9.69
CA TYR A 36 -6.02 12.42 10.31
C TYR A 36 -6.21 11.63 11.62
N ASP A 37 -7.22 11.97 12.41
CA ASP A 37 -7.54 11.33 13.71
C ASP A 37 -8.46 10.10 13.59
N ALA A 38 -8.92 9.74 12.39
CA ALA A 38 -9.88 8.66 12.19
C ALA A 38 -9.37 7.26 12.58
N LEU A 39 -8.05 7.10 12.70
CA LEU A 39 -7.41 5.83 13.04
C LEU A 39 -7.06 5.71 14.53
N GLU A 40 -7.41 6.71 15.33
CA GLU A 40 -7.21 6.65 16.78
C GLU A 40 -8.12 5.59 17.43
N PRO A 41 -7.66 4.90 18.49
CA PRO A 41 -6.39 5.08 19.18
C PRO A 41 -5.28 4.16 18.64
N VAL A 42 -5.37 3.64 17.42
CA VAL A 42 -4.37 2.70 16.89
C VAL A 42 -3.23 3.46 16.22
N ILE A 43 -3.53 4.44 15.38
CA ILE A 43 -2.54 5.34 14.78
C ILE A 43 -2.92 6.76 15.16
N ASP A 44 -2.02 7.47 15.82
CA ASP A 44 -2.26 8.84 16.25
C ASP A 44 -2.30 9.81 15.07
N ALA A 45 -3.10 10.87 15.18
CA ALA A 45 -3.29 11.84 14.10
C ALA A 45 -1.97 12.43 13.59
N ARG A 46 -0.99 12.60 14.48
CA ARG A 46 0.34 13.10 14.13
C ARG A 46 1.10 12.11 13.23
N THR A 47 1.04 10.81 13.51
CA THR A 47 1.64 9.79 12.63
C THR A 47 1.01 9.82 11.26
N VAL A 48 -0.32 9.86 11.15
CA VAL A 48 -1.02 9.94 9.85
C VAL A 48 -0.61 11.21 9.08
N GLU A 49 -0.59 12.36 9.75
CA GLU A 49 -0.19 13.64 9.16
C GLU A 49 1.22 13.58 8.59
N VAL A 50 2.20 13.09 9.36
CA VAL A 50 3.59 13.05 8.90
C VAL A 50 3.81 12.00 7.82
N HIS A 51 3.21 10.83 7.97
CA HIS A 51 3.32 9.72 7.04
C HIS A 51 2.73 10.09 5.67
N TYR A 52 1.60 10.78 5.63
CA TYR A 52 1.03 11.26 4.37
C TYR A 52 1.80 12.45 3.78
N ASN A 53 2.07 13.50 4.55
CA ASN A 53 2.60 14.75 4.00
C ASN A 53 4.12 14.76 3.79
N PHE A 54 4.87 13.98 4.58
CA PHE A 54 6.35 14.00 4.57
C PHE A 54 6.98 12.68 4.13
N HIS A 55 6.20 11.60 3.95
CA HIS A 55 6.69 10.35 3.35
C HIS A 55 6.00 10.04 2.02
N HIS A 56 4.66 9.97 1.99
CA HIS A 56 3.94 9.63 0.75
C HIS A 56 4.04 10.73 -0.32
N LYS A 57 3.64 11.98 -0.02
CA LYS A 57 3.67 13.08 -1.00
C LYS A 57 5.06 13.32 -1.62
N PRO A 58 6.17 13.34 -0.84
CA PRO A 58 7.50 13.48 -1.43
C PRO A 58 7.89 12.34 -2.37
N ALA A 59 7.48 11.09 -2.08
CA ALA A 59 7.74 9.97 -2.97
C ALA A 59 7.06 10.14 -4.33
N VAL A 60 5.83 10.68 -4.37
CA VAL A 60 5.12 11.02 -5.61
C VAL A 60 5.91 12.05 -6.44
N ILE A 61 6.36 13.13 -5.80
CA ILE A 61 7.14 14.17 -6.46
C ILE A 61 8.45 13.59 -7.02
N ALA A 62 9.13 12.73 -6.25
CA ALA A 62 10.37 12.11 -6.66
C ALA A 62 10.20 11.09 -7.80
N ALA A 63 9.09 10.33 -7.82
CA ALA A 63 8.75 9.42 -8.91
C ALA A 63 8.55 10.17 -10.23
N ASN A 64 7.75 11.25 -10.22
CA ASN A 64 7.56 12.11 -11.40
C ASN A 64 8.90 12.69 -11.89
N LYS A 65 9.73 13.19 -10.97
CA LYS A 65 11.06 13.73 -11.32
C LYS A 65 11.98 12.68 -11.96
N ALA A 66 11.92 11.43 -11.50
CA ALA A 66 12.71 10.34 -12.08
C ALA A 66 12.25 10.03 -13.52
N GLU A 67 10.94 9.97 -13.78
CA GLU A 67 10.42 9.78 -15.13
C GLU A 67 10.75 10.93 -16.07
N GLU A 68 10.60 12.19 -15.62
CA GLU A 68 10.97 13.38 -16.39
C GLU A 68 12.47 13.38 -16.75
N ALA A 69 13.34 13.00 -15.81
CA ALA A 69 14.77 12.90 -16.06
C ALA A 69 15.11 11.77 -17.05
N LEU A 70 14.44 10.63 -16.96
CA LEU A 70 14.60 9.52 -17.92
C LEU A 70 14.08 9.90 -19.31
N ALA A 71 12.99 10.67 -19.41
CA ALA A 71 12.50 11.21 -20.68
C ALA A 71 13.54 12.14 -21.31
N LYS A 72 14.05 13.09 -20.54
CA LYS A 72 15.12 14.00 -21.00
C LYS A 72 16.37 13.23 -21.46
N ALA A 73 16.78 12.19 -20.74
CA ALA A 73 17.92 11.35 -21.11
C ALA A 73 17.72 10.69 -22.49
N ARG A 74 16.49 10.24 -22.80
CA ARG A 74 16.14 9.71 -24.13
C ARG A 74 16.20 10.79 -25.20
N ASP A 75 15.64 11.96 -24.94
CA ASP A 75 15.60 13.08 -25.90
C ASP A 75 17.00 13.62 -26.22
N SER A 76 17.89 13.67 -25.22
CA SER A 76 19.26 14.15 -25.39
C SER A 76 20.28 13.06 -25.73
N ASN A 77 19.88 11.78 -25.74
CA ASN A 77 20.76 10.62 -25.86
C ASN A 77 21.92 10.63 -24.84
N ASP A 78 21.66 11.13 -23.62
CA ASP A 78 22.63 11.16 -22.51
C ASP A 78 22.13 10.28 -21.36
N PHE A 79 22.76 9.11 -21.23
CA PHE A 79 22.40 8.10 -20.24
C PHE A 79 23.38 8.04 -19.06
N ALA A 80 24.21 9.06 -18.85
CA ALA A 80 25.22 9.06 -17.77
C ALA A 80 24.61 8.79 -16.38
N LEU A 81 23.37 9.22 -16.15
CA LEU A 81 22.65 9.05 -14.89
C LEU A 81 21.51 8.01 -14.95
N VAL A 82 21.40 7.20 -16.02
CA VAL A 82 20.27 6.26 -16.19
C VAL A 82 20.14 5.30 -15.01
N LYS A 83 21.26 4.74 -14.52
CA LYS A 83 21.29 3.84 -13.37
C LYS A 83 20.75 4.50 -12.10
N PHE A 84 21.01 5.80 -11.91
CA PHE A 84 20.52 6.54 -10.75
C PHE A 84 19.02 6.72 -10.84
N TYR A 85 18.52 7.23 -11.98
CA TYR A 85 17.08 7.51 -12.12
C TYR A 85 16.21 6.25 -12.20
N GLU A 86 16.68 5.15 -12.78
CA GLU A 86 15.96 3.87 -12.73
C GLU A 86 15.84 3.34 -11.29
N LYS A 87 16.88 3.54 -10.46
CA LYS A 87 16.83 3.16 -9.04
C LYS A 87 15.89 4.07 -8.25
N GLU A 88 15.93 5.38 -8.50
CA GLU A 88 14.99 6.33 -7.89
C GLU A 88 13.55 5.99 -8.29
N LEU A 89 13.29 5.75 -9.58
CA LEU A 89 11.97 5.37 -10.05
C LEU A 89 11.47 4.12 -9.33
N ALA A 90 12.27 3.05 -9.30
CA ALA A 90 11.89 1.81 -8.62
C ALA A 90 11.56 2.02 -7.14
N PHE A 91 12.35 2.82 -6.40
CA PHE A 91 12.10 3.07 -4.99
C PHE A 91 10.89 3.99 -4.76
N GLN A 92 10.83 5.13 -5.44
CA GLN A 92 9.84 6.18 -5.21
C GLN A 92 8.46 5.79 -5.74
N LEU A 93 8.39 5.16 -6.93
CA LEU A 93 7.14 4.68 -7.48
C LEU A 93 6.56 3.54 -6.64
N SER A 94 7.40 2.59 -6.20
CA SER A 94 6.92 1.52 -5.32
C SER A 94 6.46 2.08 -3.96
N SER A 95 7.13 3.11 -3.44
CA SER A 95 6.68 3.82 -2.25
C SER A 95 5.30 4.45 -2.46
N HIS A 96 5.10 5.15 -3.59
CA HIS A 96 3.80 5.73 -3.93
C HIS A 96 2.70 4.67 -4.05
N ILE A 97 2.96 3.57 -4.77
CA ILE A 97 2.01 2.47 -4.95
C ILE A 97 1.61 1.87 -3.60
N LEU A 98 2.59 1.48 -2.78
CA LEU A 98 2.33 0.83 -1.50
C LEU A 98 1.63 1.76 -0.51
N HIS A 99 2.00 3.05 -0.44
CA HIS A 99 1.29 4.00 0.42
C HIS A 99 -0.14 4.27 -0.06
N THR A 100 -0.38 4.35 -1.36
CA THR A 100 -1.74 4.51 -1.90
C THR A 100 -2.63 3.34 -1.46
N ILE A 101 -2.12 2.11 -1.53
CA ILE A 101 -2.81 0.90 -1.08
C ILE A 101 -2.92 0.84 0.45
N TYR A 102 -1.93 1.35 1.18
CA TYR A 102 -1.90 1.34 2.65
C TYR A 102 -3.04 2.17 3.25
N TRP A 103 -3.24 3.40 2.78
CA TRP A 103 -4.29 4.29 3.31
C TRP A 103 -5.68 3.67 3.20
N THR A 104 -5.94 3.02 2.09
CA THR A 104 -7.20 2.33 1.85
C THR A 104 -7.25 0.98 2.56
N SER A 105 -6.12 0.28 2.75
CA SER A 105 -6.02 -0.96 3.54
C SER A 105 -6.36 -0.78 5.03
N ILE A 106 -6.15 0.40 5.61
CA ILE A 106 -6.38 0.69 7.04
C ILE A 106 -7.61 1.58 7.30
N SER A 107 -8.47 1.78 6.30
CA SER A 107 -9.67 2.62 6.38
C SER A 107 -10.94 1.85 6.78
N GLY A 108 -10.78 0.68 7.39
CA GLY A 108 -11.86 -0.27 7.64
C GLY A 108 -12.28 -0.37 9.09
N LYS A 109 -12.93 -1.49 9.43
CA LYS A 109 -13.45 -1.78 10.78
C LYS A 109 -12.77 -2.98 11.44
N GLY A 110 -11.79 -3.59 10.77
CA GLY A 110 -11.06 -4.75 11.30
C GLY A 110 -11.88 -6.02 11.43
N ASP A 111 -12.95 -6.14 10.64
CA ASP A 111 -13.78 -7.34 10.54
C ASP A 111 -12.98 -8.54 10.00
N VAL A 112 -13.67 -9.62 9.62
CA VAL A 112 -13.09 -10.72 8.84
C VAL A 112 -13.45 -10.56 7.36
N PRO A 113 -12.60 -11.03 6.42
CA PRO A 113 -12.93 -11.03 5.00
C PRO A 113 -14.20 -11.85 4.74
N LYS A 114 -14.94 -11.46 3.70
CA LYS A 114 -16.19 -12.11 3.27
C LYS A 114 -16.12 -12.43 1.78
N GLY A 115 -17.11 -13.18 1.29
CA GLY A 115 -17.28 -13.47 -0.14
C GLY A 115 -16.11 -14.23 -0.75
N GLU A 116 -15.79 -13.91 -2.01
CA GLU A 116 -14.75 -14.62 -2.78
C GLU A 116 -13.34 -14.46 -2.18
N LEU A 117 -13.05 -13.33 -1.53
CA LEU A 117 -11.77 -13.15 -0.85
C LEU A 117 -11.62 -14.12 0.33
N ALA A 118 -12.67 -14.31 1.14
CA ALA A 118 -12.65 -15.27 2.24
C ALA A 118 -12.44 -16.70 1.74
N LYS A 119 -13.14 -17.09 0.67
CA LYS A 119 -12.98 -18.41 0.04
C LYS A 119 -11.56 -18.61 -0.49
N ALA A 120 -10.96 -17.59 -1.11
CA ALA A 120 -9.58 -17.66 -1.58
C ALA A 120 -8.59 -17.79 -0.42
N ILE A 121 -8.81 -17.07 0.68
CA ILE A 121 -8.00 -17.20 1.89
C ILE A 121 -8.09 -18.61 2.47
N ASP A 122 -9.30 -19.16 2.60
CA ASP A 122 -9.49 -20.52 3.12
C ASP A 122 -8.86 -21.57 2.19
N ARG A 123 -8.95 -21.39 0.87
CA ARG A 123 -8.32 -22.28 -0.11
C ARG A 123 -6.80 -22.27 -0.01
N ASP A 124 -6.17 -21.09 0.04
CA ASP A 124 -4.72 -20.96 -0.10
C ASP A 124 -3.97 -21.11 1.22
N PHE A 125 -4.61 -20.79 2.35
CA PHE A 125 -3.99 -20.82 3.67
C PHE A 125 -4.67 -21.81 4.64
N GLY A 126 -5.77 -22.43 4.23
CA GLY A 126 -6.53 -23.42 5.01
C GLY A 126 -7.52 -22.84 6.01
N SER A 127 -7.32 -21.61 6.48
CA SER A 127 -8.30 -20.81 7.23
C SER A 127 -7.86 -19.36 7.40
N TYR A 128 -8.79 -18.44 7.67
CA TYR A 128 -8.46 -17.07 8.08
C TYR A 128 -7.51 -17.00 9.28
N VAL A 129 -7.66 -17.91 10.26
CA VAL A 129 -6.78 -17.95 11.45
C VAL A 129 -5.34 -18.26 11.05
N LYS A 130 -5.12 -19.25 10.19
CA LYS A 130 -3.78 -19.61 9.69
C LYS A 130 -3.18 -18.51 8.82
N PHE A 131 -3.99 -17.93 7.95
CA PHE A 131 -3.61 -16.78 7.13
C PHE A 131 -3.16 -15.59 8.00
N LYS A 132 -3.97 -15.20 8.99
CA LYS A 132 -3.65 -14.10 9.91
C LYS A 132 -2.37 -14.36 10.69
N ALA A 133 -2.17 -15.60 11.15
CA ALA A 133 -0.94 -15.98 11.83
C ALA A 133 0.30 -15.87 10.93
N GLN A 134 0.22 -16.35 9.68
CA GLN A 134 1.30 -16.23 8.71
C GLN A 134 1.58 -14.76 8.35
N LEU A 135 0.54 -13.97 8.07
CA LEU A 135 0.68 -12.54 7.75
C LEU A 135 1.35 -11.79 8.90
N LEU A 136 0.90 -12.01 10.14
CA LEU A 136 1.51 -11.37 11.32
C LEU A 136 2.97 -11.77 11.48
N ALA A 137 3.29 -13.07 11.39
CA ALA A 137 4.66 -13.56 11.54
C ALA A 137 5.59 -12.98 10.47
N ALA A 138 5.20 -13.04 9.20
CA ALA A 138 5.98 -12.53 8.08
C ALA A 138 6.19 -11.01 8.17
N THR A 139 5.14 -10.26 8.52
CA THR A 139 5.21 -8.79 8.62
C THR A 139 6.10 -8.36 9.79
N LEU A 140 6.03 -9.06 10.92
CA LEU A 140 6.88 -8.78 12.09
C LEU A 140 8.36 -9.03 11.79
N SER A 141 8.66 -10.09 11.03
CA SER A 141 10.02 -10.51 10.67
C SER A 141 10.65 -9.72 9.52
N VAL A 142 10.00 -8.66 9.01
CA VAL A 142 10.62 -7.80 7.99
C VAL A 142 11.88 -7.16 8.58
N GLU A 143 13.02 -7.35 7.92
CA GLU A 143 14.27 -6.77 8.37
C GLU A 143 14.31 -5.27 8.05
N ALA A 144 14.74 -4.47 9.03
CA ALA A 144 14.77 -3.00 8.96
C ALA A 144 13.41 -2.40 8.54
N SER A 145 13.33 -1.80 7.35
CA SER A 145 12.16 -1.09 6.83
C SER A 145 11.48 -1.89 5.74
N GLY A 146 10.16 -1.98 5.78
CA GLY A 146 9.42 -2.72 4.77
C GLY A 146 7.94 -2.89 5.07
N TRP A 147 7.37 -3.93 4.47
CA TRP A 147 5.93 -4.17 4.41
C TRP A 147 5.60 -5.65 4.56
N GLY A 148 4.45 -5.92 5.16
CA GLY A 148 3.71 -7.16 4.95
C GLY A 148 2.78 -7.00 3.75
N VAL A 149 2.81 -7.94 2.81
CA VAL A 149 1.98 -7.86 1.60
C VAL A 149 1.13 -9.12 1.45
N VAL A 150 -0.18 -8.94 1.39
CA VAL A 150 -1.11 -9.94 0.84
C VAL A 150 -1.16 -9.71 -0.66
N GLY A 151 -0.54 -10.60 -1.42
CA GLY A 151 -0.45 -10.52 -2.87
C GLY A 151 -1.35 -11.52 -3.56
N TYR A 152 -1.83 -11.19 -4.75
CA TYR A 152 -2.48 -12.11 -5.67
C TYR A 152 -1.63 -12.27 -6.93
N LEU A 153 -1.40 -13.51 -7.38
CA LEU A 153 -0.70 -13.79 -8.62
C LEU A 153 -1.71 -14.30 -9.67
N PRO A 154 -2.14 -13.46 -10.65
CA PRO A 154 -3.21 -13.83 -11.58
C PRO A 154 -2.94 -15.11 -12.37
N VAL A 155 -1.69 -15.36 -12.78
CA VAL A 155 -1.33 -16.55 -13.56
C VAL A 155 -1.51 -17.86 -12.80
N THR A 156 -1.38 -17.86 -11.47
CA THR A 156 -1.63 -19.05 -10.64
C THR A 156 -3.02 -19.05 -10.02
N GLY A 157 -3.68 -17.89 -10.00
CA GLY A 157 -4.95 -17.68 -9.33
C GLY A 157 -4.86 -17.75 -7.80
N LYS A 158 -3.67 -17.64 -7.20
CA LYS A 158 -3.42 -17.83 -5.76
C LYS A 158 -3.11 -16.52 -5.03
N LEU A 159 -3.56 -16.46 -3.77
CA LEU A 159 -3.09 -15.52 -2.77
C LEU A 159 -1.76 -15.98 -2.16
N MET A 160 -0.95 -15.02 -1.75
CA MET A 160 0.38 -15.21 -1.18
C MET A 160 0.61 -14.18 -0.08
N VAL A 161 1.41 -14.53 0.93
CA VAL A 161 1.97 -13.57 1.88
C VAL A 161 3.43 -13.36 1.53
N LEU A 162 3.84 -12.11 1.35
CA LEU A 162 5.21 -11.71 1.07
C LEU A 162 5.71 -10.72 2.14
N GLN A 163 7.03 -10.70 2.29
CA GLN A 163 7.74 -9.57 2.87
C GLN A 163 8.21 -8.68 1.73
N CYS A 164 8.13 -7.36 1.92
CA CYS A 164 8.75 -6.41 1.01
C CYS A 164 9.70 -5.53 1.79
N GLU A 165 10.99 -5.57 1.48
CA GLU A 165 11.97 -4.67 2.07
C GLU A 165 12.06 -3.35 1.29
N ASN A 166 12.35 -2.27 1.98
CA ASN A 166 12.24 -0.91 1.45
C ASN A 166 10.83 -0.74 0.84
N HIS A 167 10.72 -0.45 -0.46
CA HIS A 167 9.43 -0.44 -1.14
C HIS A 167 9.37 -1.41 -2.32
N GLN A 168 10.51 -1.93 -2.79
CA GLN A 168 10.63 -2.61 -4.06
C GLN A 168 11.43 -3.93 -4.01
N LYS A 169 11.95 -4.31 -2.85
CA LYS A 169 12.76 -5.53 -2.70
C LYS A 169 11.90 -6.69 -2.18
N LEU A 170 12.37 -7.92 -2.44
CA LEU A 170 11.75 -9.19 -2.00
C LEU A 170 10.31 -9.43 -2.48
N THR A 171 9.83 -8.65 -3.45
CA THR A 171 8.58 -8.92 -4.17
C THR A 171 8.81 -9.82 -5.39
N ALA A 172 7.73 -10.36 -5.96
CA ALA A 172 7.77 -11.13 -7.20
C ALA A 172 6.98 -10.41 -8.32
N TRP A 173 7.54 -10.37 -9.53
CA TRP A 173 6.91 -9.69 -10.66
C TRP A 173 5.57 -10.31 -11.03
N GLY A 174 4.60 -9.45 -11.32
CA GLY A 174 3.22 -9.84 -11.65
C GLY A 174 2.29 -10.00 -10.46
N ILE A 175 2.80 -10.01 -9.22
CA ILE A 175 1.96 -9.99 -8.02
C ILE A 175 1.24 -8.64 -7.92
N GLN A 176 -0.07 -8.71 -7.71
CA GLN A 176 -0.95 -7.59 -7.44
C GLN A 176 -1.15 -7.47 -5.91
N PRO A 177 -0.71 -6.38 -5.26
CA PRO A 177 -0.96 -6.20 -3.84
C PRO A 177 -2.45 -5.99 -3.57
N ILE A 178 -3.01 -6.79 -2.66
CA ILE A 178 -4.43 -6.78 -2.29
C ILE A 178 -4.64 -6.03 -0.98
N LEU A 179 -3.73 -6.23 -0.02
CA LEU A 179 -3.69 -5.54 1.27
C LEU A 179 -2.23 -5.45 1.70
N VAL A 180 -1.82 -4.30 2.23
CA VAL A 180 -0.43 -4.06 2.68
C VAL A 180 -0.40 -3.49 4.09
N LEU A 181 0.65 -3.82 4.84
CA LEU A 181 0.90 -3.35 6.20
C LEU A 181 2.27 -2.68 6.23
N ASP A 182 2.33 -1.37 6.50
CA ASP A 182 3.60 -0.63 6.62
C ASP A 182 4.26 -0.92 7.98
N VAL A 183 5.50 -1.38 7.98
CA VAL A 183 6.33 -1.58 9.18
C VAL A 183 7.66 -0.81 9.13
N PHE A 184 7.75 0.22 8.30
CA PHE A 184 8.72 1.28 8.52
C PHE A 184 8.50 1.90 9.90
N GLU A 185 9.59 2.31 10.56
CA GLU A 185 9.49 2.95 11.87
C GLU A 185 8.62 4.22 11.83
N HIS A 186 8.63 4.98 10.73
CA HIS A 186 7.77 6.16 10.59
C HIS A 186 6.27 5.86 10.70
N ALA A 187 5.84 4.61 10.49
CA ALA A 187 4.43 4.22 10.54
C ALA A 187 3.89 4.00 11.96
N TYR A 188 4.77 3.86 12.96
CA TYR A 188 4.34 3.52 14.33
C TYR A 188 5.20 4.09 15.46
N TYR A 189 6.43 4.55 15.20
CA TYR A 189 7.40 4.81 16.27
C TYR A 189 6.99 5.94 17.21
N LEU A 190 6.26 6.95 16.71
CA LEU A 190 5.75 8.04 17.57
C LEU A 190 4.87 7.52 18.70
N ARG A 191 4.07 6.47 18.44
CA ARG A 191 3.15 5.88 19.42
C ARG A 191 3.71 4.65 20.12
N TYR A 192 4.31 3.73 19.38
CA TYR A 192 4.70 2.40 19.87
C TYR A 192 6.21 2.26 20.13
N GLN A 193 7.03 3.24 19.73
CA GLN A 193 8.50 3.16 19.77
C GLN A 193 8.99 1.83 19.16
N ASN A 194 9.78 1.05 19.88
CA ASN A 194 10.32 -0.23 19.42
C ASN A 194 9.31 -1.39 19.41
N LYS A 195 8.05 -1.17 19.83
CA LYS A 195 7.03 -2.22 19.99
C LYS A 195 6.25 -2.45 18.68
N ARG A 196 6.97 -2.82 17.61
CA ARG A 196 6.38 -3.17 16.30
C ARG A 196 5.28 -4.24 16.43
N ASN A 197 5.47 -5.21 17.31
CA ASN A 197 4.50 -6.27 17.59
C ASN A 197 3.16 -5.76 18.16
N GLU A 198 3.19 -4.73 19.02
CA GLU A 198 1.98 -4.12 19.57
C GLU A 198 1.25 -3.35 18.48
N TYR A 199 1.95 -2.54 17.69
CA TYR A 199 1.40 -1.85 16.52
C TYR A 199 0.74 -2.83 15.54
N LEU A 200 1.45 -3.88 15.15
CA LEU A 200 0.94 -4.88 14.20
C LEU A 200 -0.25 -5.66 14.75
N THR A 201 -0.34 -5.84 16.06
CA THR A 201 -1.52 -6.50 16.65
C THR A 201 -2.75 -5.59 16.56
N GLN A 202 -2.55 -4.29 16.81
CA GLN A 202 -3.63 -3.29 16.81
C GLN A 202 -4.09 -2.92 15.39
N ILE A 203 -3.20 -2.83 14.41
CA ILE A 203 -3.57 -2.45 13.03
C ILE A 203 -4.59 -3.40 12.38
N PHE A 204 -4.67 -4.66 12.84
CA PHE A 204 -5.70 -5.60 12.36
C PHE A 204 -7.13 -5.11 12.63
N THR A 205 -7.33 -4.24 13.63
CA THR A 205 -8.63 -3.63 13.95
C THR A 205 -9.05 -2.53 12.97
N LEU A 206 -8.13 -2.10 12.11
CA LEU A 206 -8.37 -1.06 11.10
C LEU A 206 -8.50 -1.61 9.68
N LEU A 207 -8.30 -2.92 9.47
CA LEU A 207 -8.21 -3.47 8.11
C LEU A 207 -9.53 -3.33 7.35
N ASN A 208 -9.41 -2.85 6.11
CA ASN A 208 -10.51 -2.69 5.16
C ASN A 208 -10.59 -3.90 4.23
N TRP A 209 -11.29 -4.93 4.68
CA TRP A 209 -11.50 -6.14 3.88
C TRP A 209 -12.42 -5.94 2.68
N GLU A 210 -13.29 -4.93 2.69
CA GLU A 210 -14.15 -4.61 1.56
C GLU A 210 -13.31 -4.09 0.39
N ASN A 211 -12.40 -3.15 0.67
CA ASN A 211 -11.48 -2.62 -0.31
C ASN A 211 -10.45 -3.68 -0.77
N ALA A 212 -9.97 -4.55 0.13
CA ALA A 212 -9.18 -5.72 -0.26
C ALA A 212 -9.95 -6.66 -1.21
N ALA A 213 -11.26 -6.90 -0.95
CA ALA A 213 -12.08 -7.73 -1.82
C ALA A 213 -12.31 -7.08 -3.20
N GLN A 214 -12.45 -5.76 -3.27
CA GLN A 214 -12.54 -5.02 -4.53
C GLN A 214 -11.24 -5.16 -5.34
N ARG A 215 -10.07 -4.96 -4.73
CA ARG A 215 -8.78 -5.20 -5.41
C ARG A 215 -8.63 -6.62 -5.89
N PHE A 216 -9.01 -7.59 -5.06
CA PHE A 216 -8.94 -8.99 -5.43
C PHE A 216 -9.81 -9.28 -6.64
N SER A 217 -11.04 -8.77 -6.66
CA SER A 217 -11.95 -8.90 -7.80
C SER A 217 -11.42 -8.22 -9.07
N ALA A 218 -10.79 -7.06 -8.94
CA ALA A 218 -10.22 -6.32 -10.08
C ALA A 218 -8.95 -6.99 -10.64
N ALA A 219 -8.15 -7.63 -9.77
CA ALA A 219 -6.93 -8.33 -10.14
C ALA A 219 -7.20 -9.71 -10.77
N GLN A 220 -8.38 -10.28 -10.56
CA GLN A 220 -8.78 -11.51 -11.21
C GLN A 220 -8.91 -11.30 -12.72
N PRO A 221 -8.39 -12.22 -13.55
CA PRO A 221 -8.59 -12.14 -14.98
C PRO A 221 -10.10 -12.16 -15.25
N SER A 222 -10.59 -11.21 -16.07
CA SER A 222 -11.97 -11.24 -16.55
C SER A 222 -12.23 -12.64 -17.12
N ARG A 223 -13.12 -13.42 -16.49
CA ARG A 223 -13.54 -14.70 -17.06
C ARG A 223 -14.10 -14.38 -18.44
N ARG A 224 -13.34 -14.64 -19.50
CA ARG A 224 -13.91 -14.77 -20.83
C ARG A 224 -14.81 -15.98 -20.72
N LEU A 225 -16.12 -15.73 -20.66
CA LEU A 225 -17.12 -16.75 -20.90
C LEU A 225 -16.84 -17.25 -22.32
N THR A 226 -16.14 -18.38 -22.43
CA THR A 226 -16.05 -19.18 -23.64
C THR A 226 -17.16 -20.22 -23.60
#